data_AF-A0A7J9V773-F1
#
_entry.id   AF-A0A7J9V773-F1
#
_cell.length_a   1.000
_cell.length_b   1.000
_cell.length_c   1.000
_cell.angle_alpha   90.00
_cell.angle_beta   90.00
_cell.angle_gamma   90.00
#
_symmetry.space_group_name_H-M   'P 1'
#
loop_
_entity.id
_entity.type
_entity.pdbx_description
1 polymer ?
#
loop_
_entity_poly.entity_id
_entity_poly.type
_entity_poly.pdbx_seq_one_letter_code
_entity_poly.pdbx_strand_id
1 'polypeptide(L)'
;MSRRVVYLHVGAPKTGTTYLQSVVWANRTELARRGVFVPGRNHVDHFRAGFDLRGVEKDPRDPRKEWSGAWGEIARKIRNSQREIAIVSDERLAACTPEEVRRAVDSLAPAEVHVIYVTRDPAGLLSAEWQEHIKHGDKRGFDRWLEDTLNPKGHEWYWKVHDVGDVLRRWGTVVPQERLHLVTLPRRGSDPELLWQRVCSVLGISPDNVTTEGRANVSLG
;
A
#
# COMPACT_ATOMS: atom_id res chain seq x y z
N MET A 1 25.16 -10.42 12.25
CA MET A 1 24.52 -9.16 11.83
C MET A 1 23.04 -9.45 11.70
N SER A 2 22.17 -8.69 12.37
CA SER A 2 20.72 -8.84 12.23
C SER A 2 20.32 -8.59 10.77
N ARG A 3 19.42 -9.42 10.24
CA ARG A 3 18.97 -9.32 8.86
C ARG A 3 17.91 -8.23 8.76
N ARG A 4 18.09 -7.27 7.86
CA ARG A 4 17.13 -6.17 7.64
C ARG A 4 15.78 -6.73 7.20
N VAL A 5 14.69 -6.16 7.71
CA VAL A 5 13.31 -6.50 7.34
C VAL A 5 12.67 -5.31 6.63
N VAL A 6 12.03 -5.56 5.50
CA VAL A 6 11.32 -4.54 4.70
C VAL A 6 9.86 -4.92 4.60
N TYR A 7 9.00 -4.06 5.11
CA TYR A 7 7.55 -4.19 5.00
C TYR A 7 7.05 -3.38 3.80
N LEU A 8 6.40 -4.07 2.87
CA LEU A 8 5.69 -3.47 1.76
C LEU A 8 4.20 -3.50 2.09
N HIS A 9 3.63 -2.37 2.47
CA HIS A 9 2.19 -2.20 2.56
C HIS A 9 1.65 -1.92 1.16
N VAL A 10 1.07 -2.95 0.54
CA VAL A 10 0.78 -2.97 -0.90
C VAL A 10 -0.65 -2.58 -1.23
N GLY A 11 -1.53 -2.40 -0.25
CA GLY A 11 -2.93 -2.06 -0.48
C GLY A 11 -3.86 -2.66 0.58
N ALA A 12 -5.16 -2.80 0.27
CA ALA A 12 -5.80 -2.42 -0.99
C ALA A 12 -6.15 -0.92 -1.07
N PRO A 13 -6.40 -0.34 -2.25
CA PRO A 13 -7.11 0.93 -2.34
C PRO A 13 -8.41 0.89 -1.50
N LYS A 14 -8.85 2.03 -0.95
CA LYS A 14 -10.11 2.11 -0.17
C LYS A 14 -10.18 1.23 1.09
N THR A 15 -9.05 0.72 1.58
CA THR A 15 -8.94 -0.01 2.85
C THR A 15 -8.09 0.73 3.89
N GLY A 16 -8.24 2.05 3.98
CA GLY A 16 -7.54 2.87 4.98
C GLY A 16 -6.08 3.19 4.63
N THR A 17 -5.66 3.00 3.38
CA THR A 17 -4.29 3.30 2.92
C THR A 17 -3.90 4.75 3.14
N THR A 18 -4.79 5.70 2.84
CA THR A 18 -4.55 7.13 3.10
C THR A 18 -4.28 7.41 4.57
N TYR A 19 -5.08 6.81 5.47
CA TYR A 19 -4.87 6.95 6.91
C TYR A 19 -3.51 6.39 7.32
N LEU A 20 -3.18 5.15 6.93
CA LEU A 20 -1.90 4.53 7.26
C LEU A 20 -0.70 5.32 6.71
N GLN A 21 -0.78 5.78 5.46
CA GLN A 21 0.24 6.63 4.86
C GLN A 21 0.39 7.94 5.64
N SER A 22 -0.70 8.60 6.01
CA SER A 22 -0.68 9.82 6.82
C SER A 22 -0.01 9.58 8.18
N VAL A 23 -0.38 8.52 8.90
CA VAL A 23 0.23 8.17 10.19
C VAL A 23 1.73 7.90 10.03
N VAL A 24 2.12 7.07 9.05
CA VAL A 24 3.53 6.73 8.81
C VAL A 24 4.38 7.98 8.48
N TRP A 25 3.87 8.87 7.63
CA TRP A 25 4.61 10.07 7.24
C TRP A 25 4.64 11.15 8.32
N ALA A 26 3.54 11.36 9.05
CA ALA A 26 3.49 12.30 10.17
C ALA A 26 4.46 11.89 11.29
N ASN A 27 4.63 10.58 11.50
CA ASN A 27 5.40 10.02 12.60
C ASN A 27 6.77 9.51 12.19
N ARG A 28 7.29 9.88 11.02
CA ARG A 28 8.56 9.36 10.51
C ARG A 28 9.72 9.53 11.51
N THR A 29 9.79 10.65 12.23
CA THR A 29 10.85 10.88 13.24
C THR A 29 10.70 9.94 14.43
N GLU A 30 9.47 9.68 14.87
CA GLU A 30 9.19 8.81 16.01
C GLU A 30 9.35 7.33 15.66
N LEU A 31 8.82 6.92 14.50
CA LEU A 31 9.13 5.62 13.89
C LEU A 31 10.63 5.44 13.74
N ALA A 32 11.34 6.53 13.41
CA ALA A 32 12.77 6.48 13.39
C ALA A 32 13.32 6.15 14.80
N ARG A 33 12.91 6.78 15.88
CA ARG A 33 13.42 6.38 17.22
C ARG A 33 13.19 4.90 17.56
N ARG A 34 12.16 4.28 16.98
CA ARG A 34 11.81 2.86 17.12
C ARG A 34 12.50 1.92 16.13
N GLY A 35 13.52 2.40 15.43
CA GLY A 35 14.27 1.58 14.48
C GLY A 35 13.61 1.40 13.10
N VAL A 36 12.47 2.05 12.84
CA VAL A 36 11.76 1.96 11.55
C VAL A 36 12.16 3.09 10.61
N PHE A 37 12.56 2.75 9.40
CA PHE A 37 12.91 3.69 8.35
C PHE A 37 11.79 3.85 7.32
N VAL A 38 11.37 5.09 7.07
CA VAL A 38 10.46 5.45 5.98
C VAL A 38 11.27 6.12 4.86
N PRO A 39 11.58 5.42 3.75
CA PRO A 39 12.45 5.93 2.70
C PRO A 39 11.76 7.01 1.85
N GLY A 40 12.48 8.07 1.52
CA GLY A 40 11.95 9.18 0.71
C GLY A 40 11.78 10.45 1.54
N ARG A 41 11.13 11.46 0.95
CA ARG A 41 10.87 12.76 1.59
C ARG A 41 9.42 12.92 2.00
N ASN A 42 8.51 12.37 1.20
CA ASN A 42 7.07 12.40 1.44
C ASN A 42 6.40 11.24 0.67
N HIS A 43 5.09 11.09 0.85
CA HIS A 43 4.29 10.04 0.21
C HIS A 43 4.37 10.01 -1.32
N VAL A 44 4.67 11.14 -1.98
CA VAL A 44 4.81 11.20 -3.45
C VAL A 44 6.03 10.40 -3.93
N ASP A 45 7.07 10.24 -3.10
CA ASP A 45 8.21 9.40 -3.48
C ASP A 45 7.82 7.90 -3.50
N HIS A 46 6.93 7.43 -2.60
CA HIS A 46 6.37 6.07 -2.66
C HIS A 46 5.46 5.88 -3.87
N PHE A 47 4.62 6.87 -4.16
CA PHE A 47 3.76 6.91 -5.35
C PHE A 47 4.55 6.74 -6.64
N ARG A 48 5.63 7.52 -6.81
CA ARG A 48 6.51 7.45 -7.98
C ARG A 48 7.19 6.09 -8.06
N ALA A 49 7.68 5.58 -6.93
CA ALA A 49 8.29 4.25 -6.87
C ALA A 49 7.31 3.13 -7.26
N GLY A 50 6.04 3.23 -6.86
CA GLY A 50 5.01 2.28 -7.27
C GLY A 50 4.71 2.29 -8.77
N PHE A 51 4.74 3.47 -9.42
CA PHE A 51 4.59 3.56 -10.87
C PHE A 51 5.81 3.07 -11.64
N ASP A 52 7.01 3.45 -11.21
CA ASP A 52 8.27 2.98 -11.78
C ASP A 52 8.38 1.45 -11.70
N LEU A 53 8.09 0.88 -10.52
CA LEU A 53 8.08 -0.56 -10.33
C LEU A 53 7.00 -1.26 -11.17
N ARG A 54 6.00 -0.57 -11.66
CA ARG A 54 4.99 -1.14 -12.56
C ARG A 54 5.22 -0.86 -14.04
N GLY A 55 6.35 -0.23 -14.38
CA GLY A 55 6.66 0.17 -15.74
C GLY A 55 5.59 1.07 -16.37
N VAL A 56 4.80 1.79 -15.56
CA VAL A 56 3.76 2.67 -16.09
C VAL A 56 4.44 3.87 -16.73
N GLU A 57 4.19 4.11 -18.01
CA GLU A 57 4.72 5.30 -18.68
C GLU A 57 4.05 6.57 -18.17
N LYS A 58 4.85 7.62 -17.99
CA LYS A 58 4.34 8.92 -17.58
C LYS A 58 3.75 9.66 -18.77
N ASP A 59 2.52 10.15 -18.63
CA ASP A 59 1.95 11.08 -19.60
C ASP A 59 2.84 12.34 -19.67
N PRO A 60 3.35 12.75 -20.85
CA PRO A 60 4.18 13.95 -20.99
C PRO A 60 3.52 15.24 -20.47
N ARG A 61 2.18 15.29 -20.40
CA ARG A 61 1.41 16.43 -19.91
C ARG A 61 1.28 16.46 -18.38
N ASP A 62 1.63 15.39 -17.69
CA ASP A 62 1.59 15.34 -16.24
C ASP A 62 2.72 16.20 -15.65
N PRO A 63 2.40 17.27 -14.89
CA PRO A 63 3.40 18.22 -14.39
C PRO A 63 4.27 17.66 -13.26
N ARG A 64 3.99 16.45 -12.76
CA ARG A 64 4.79 15.81 -11.70
C ARG A 64 6.19 15.45 -12.19
N LYS A 65 7.12 15.22 -11.25
CA LYS A 65 8.47 14.74 -11.61
C LYS A 65 8.39 13.36 -12.27
N GLU A 66 9.27 13.13 -13.23
CA GLU A 66 9.52 11.81 -13.83
C GLU A 66 9.69 10.75 -12.74
N TRP A 67 9.19 9.54 -12.94
CA TRP A 67 9.32 8.45 -11.97
C TRP A 67 10.28 7.35 -12.40
N SER A 68 10.81 7.36 -13.62
CA SER A 68 11.88 6.44 -14.02
C SER A 68 13.02 6.38 -12.98
N GLY A 69 13.28 5.17 -12.47
CA GLY A 69 14.30 4.89 -11.45
C GLY A 69 13.89 5.18 -10.00
N ALA A 70 12.67 5.68 -9.75
CA ALA A 70 12.20 6.01 -8.40
C ALA A 70 12.17 4.79 -7.46
N TRP A 71 11.82 3.60 -7.94
CA TRP A 71 11.89 2.38 -7.15
C TRP A 71 13.33 2.05 -6.76
N GLY A 72 14.25 2.14 -7.73
CA GLY A 72 15.68 1.95 -7.50
C GLY A 72 16.25 2.89 -6.44
N GLU A 73 15.80 4.15 -6.42
CA GLU A 73 16.17 5.11 -5.38
C GLU A 73 15.66 4.70 -3.99
N ILE A 74 14.41 4.25 -3.88
CA ILE A 74 13.83 3.77 -2.61
C ILE A 74 14.62 2.54 -2.11
N ALA A 75 14.83 1.55 -2.97
CA ALA A 75 15.59 0.35 -2.64
C ALA A 75 17.02 0.68 -2.19
N ARG A 76 17.71 1.59 -2.90
CA ARG A 76 19.04 2.07 -2.51
C ARG A 76 19.04 2.76 -1.14
N LYS A 77 18.05 3.62 -0.85
CA LYS A 77 17.92 4.28 0.46
C LYS A 77 17.73 3.25 1.58
N ILE A 78 16.92 2.22 1.34
CA ILE A 78 16.70 1.13 2.31
C ILE A 78 18.01 0.36 2.56
N ARG A 79 18.72 -0.05 1.50
CA ARG A 79 19.98 -0.82 1.63
C ARG A 79 21.07 -0.04 2.37
N ASN A 80 21.13 1.28 2.17
CA ASN A 80 22.12 2.16 2.82
C ASN A 80 21.72 2.63 4.22
N SER A 81 20.49 2.34 4.66
CA SER A 81 20.00 2.76 5.98
C SER A 81 20.66 1.97 7.10
N GLN A 82 20.98 2.60 8.23
CA GLN A 82 21.47 1.90 9.43
C GLN A 82 20.34 1.23 10.24
N ARG A 83 19.10 1.29 9.74
CA ARG A 83 17.91 0.76 10.40
C ARG A 83 17.63 -0.67 9.98
N GLU A 84 17.15 -1.45 10.95
CA GLU A 84 16.80 -2.85 10.78
C GLU A 84 15.45 -3.04 10.11
N ILE A 85 14.51 -2.11 10.32
CA ILE A 85 13.17 -2.17 9.73
C ILE A 85 13.01 -1.02 8.73
N ALA A 86 12.42 -1.30 7.57
CA ALA A 86 11.92 -0.28 6.66
C ALA A 86 10.46 -0.54 6.27
N ILE A 87 9.70 0.52 6.03
CA ILE A 87 8.32 0.42 5.51
C ILE A 87 8.15 1.26 4.25
N VAL A 88 7.66 0.64 3.19
CA VAL A 88 7.16 1.30 1.98
C VAL A 88 5.66 1.04 1.92
N SER A 89 4.89 2.08 1.64
CA SER A 89 3.43 2.00 1.62
C SER A 89 2.92 2.67 0.35
N ASP A 90 2.40 1.86 -0.56
CA ASP A 90 1.77 2.32 -1.79
C ASP A 90 0.83 1.26 -2.37
N GLU A 91 -0.42 1.64 -2.61
CA GLU A 91 -1.47 0.72 -3.06
C GLU A 91 -1.30 0.23 -4.51
N ARG A 92 -0.45 0.89 -5.31
CA ARG A 92 -0.17 0.42 -6.68
C ARG A 92 0.60 -0.89 -6.66
N LEU A 93 1.32 -1.18 -5.58
CA LEU A 93 2.09 -2.42 -5.43
C LEU A 93 1.19 -3.68 -5.42
N ALA A 94 -0.08 -3.56 -5.03
CA ALA A 94 -1.04 -4.67 -5.17
C ALA A 94 -1.20 -5.09 -6.63
N ALA A 95 -0.99 -4.20 -7.60
CA ALA A 95 -1.13 -4.48 -9.03
C ALA A 95 0.14 -5.02 -9.71
N CYS A 96 1.22 -5.30 -8.96
CA CYS A 96 2.46 -5.80 -9.56
C CYS A 96 2.30 -7.20 -10.19
N THR A 97 2.79 -7.41 -11.41
CA THR A 97 2.88 -8.76 -12.00
C THR A 97 3.93 -9.62 -11.28
N PRO A 98 3.96 -10.96 -11.45
CA PRO A 98 5.00 -11.80 -10.86
C PRO A 98 6.44 -11.34 -11.16
N GLU A 99 6.69 -10.84 -12.38
CA GLU A 99 7.98 -10.29 -12.79
C GLU A 99 8.33 -9.01 -12.02
N GLU A 100 7.35 -8.13 -11.83
CA GLU A 100 7.50 -6.89 -11.08
C GLU A 100 7.68 -7.15 -9.59
N VAL A 101 6.97 -8.13 -9.03
CA VAL A 101 7.15 -8.62 -7.66
C VAL A 101 8.59 -9.14 -7.48
N ARG A 102 9.08 -9.98 -8.39
CA ARG A 102 10.46 -10.50 -8.33
C ARG A 102 11.47 -9.36 -8.37
N ARG A 103 11.31 -8.41 -9.30
CA ARG A 103 12.15 -7.20 -9.37
C ARG A 103 12.12 -6.40 -8.07
N ALA A 104 10.95 -6.26 -7.44
CA ALA A 104 10.81 -5.56 -6.16
C ALA A 104 11.63 -6.26 -5.08
N VAL A 105 11.46 -7.57 -4.91
CA VAL A 105 12.14 -8.36 -3.86
C VAL A 105 13.65 -8.42 -4.11
N ASP A 106 14.08 -8.69 -5.34
CA ASP A 106 15.50 -8.77 -5.70
C ASP A 106 16.22 -7.44 -5.44
N SER A 107 15.56 -6.31 -5.72
CA SER A 107 16.13 -4.99 -5.45
C SER A 107 16.35 -4.70 -3.96
N LEU A 108 15.67 -5.43 -3.06
CA LEU A 108 15.76 -5.27 -1.62
C LEU A 108 16.72 -6.25 -0.96
N ALA A 109 17.28 -7.20 -1.72
CA ALA A 109 18.24 -8.17 -1.22
C ALA A 109 19.44 -7.48 -0.51
N PRO A 110 19.96 -8.06 0.60
CA PRO A 110 19.60 -9.35 1.20
C PRO A 110 18.46 -9.29 2.24
N ALA A 111 17.69 -8.20 2.29
CA ALA A 111 16.64 -8.02 3.30
C ALA A 111 15.52 -9.08 3.22
N GLU A 112 14.87 -9.35 4.34
CA GLU A 112 13.63 -10.13 4.38
C GLU A 112 12.45 -9.24 4.01
N VAL A 113 11.70 -9.61 2.98
CA VAL A 113 10.54 -8.85 2.53
C VAL A 113 9.27 -9.42 3.14
N HIS A 114 8.49 -8.55 3.78
CA HIS A 114 7.16 -8.83 4.31
C HIS A 114 6.13 -8.01 3.53
N VAL A 115 5.00 -8.60 3.21
CA VAL A 115 3.92 -7.95 2.46
C VAL A 115 2.74 -7.75 3.40
N ILE A 116 2.24 -6.53 3.51
CA ILE A 116 1.04 -6.19 4.28
C ILE A 116 -0.05 -5.84 3.27
N TYR A 117 -1.14 -6.60 3.30
CA TYR A 117 -2.35 -6.33 2.54
C TYR A 117 -3.51 -6.11 3.50
N VAL A 118 -4.14 -4.95 3.42
CA VAL A 118 -5.35 -4.62 4.18
C VAL A 118 -6.57 -4.94 3.33
N THR A 119 -7.51 -5.71 3.86
CA THR A 119 -8.78 -6.07 3.23
C THR A 119 -9.97 -5.54 4.02
N ARG A 120 -11.15 -5.45 3.40
CA ARG A 120 -12.41 -5.04 4.03
C ARG A 120 -13.58 -5.85 3.48
N ASP A 121 -14.77 -5.64 4.03
CA ASP A 121 -15.98 -6.27 3.50
C ASP A 121 -16.21 -5.88 2.01
N PRO A 122 -16.55 -6.84 1.13
CA PRO A 122 -16.71 -6.57 -0.30
C PRO A 122 -17.78 -5.53 -0.64
N ALA A 123 -18.88 -5.49 0.13
CA ALA A 123 -19.98 -4.55 -0.12
C ALA A 123 -19.52 -3.10 0.05
N GLY A 124 -18.88 -2.79 1.18
CA GLY A 124 -18.33 -1.47 1.47
C GLY A 124 -17.13 -1.11 0.60
N LEU A 125 -16.39 -2.11 0.10
CA LEU A 125 -15.34 -1.89 -0.89
C LEU A 125 -15.92 -1.43 -2.24
N LEU A 126 -16.89 -2.17 -2.77
CA LEU A 126 -17.59 -1.84 -4.02
C LEU A 126 -18.25 -0.46 -3.94
N SER A 127 -18.95 -0.16 -2.85
CA SER A 127 -19.55 1.16 -2.65
C SER A 127 -18.51 2.28 -2.60
N ALA A 128 -17.37 2.08 -1.92
CA ALA A 128 -16.32 3.08 -1.83
C ALA A 128 -15.60 3.31 -3.18
N GLU A 129 -15.41 2.26 -3.96
CA GLU A 129 -14.86 2.33 -5.32
C GLU A 129 -15.82 3.06 -6.27
N TRP A 130 -17.11 2.74 -6.24
CA TRP A 130 -18.11 3.46 -7.03
C TRP A 130 -18.14 4.95 -6.70
N GLN A 131 -18.19 5.32 -5.42
CA GLN A 131 -18.15 6.72 -4.99
C GLN A 131 -16.88 7.45 -5.50
N GLU A 132 -15.76 6.74 -5.59
CA GLU A 132 -14.54 7.30 -6.14
C GLU A 132 -14.63 7.52 -7.65
N HIS A 133 -15.26 6.62 -8.40
CA HIS A 133 -15.50 6.81 -9.83
C HIS A 133 -16.40 8.03 -10.08
N ILE A 134 -17.45 8.22 -9.25
CA ILE A 134 -18.30 9.42 -9.32
C ILE A 134 -17.48 10.70 -9.10
N LYS A 135 -16.57 10.72 -8.11
CA LYS A 135 -15.68 11.87 -7.89
C LYS A 135 -14.76 12.16 -9.09
N HIS A 136 -14.40 11.13 -9.84
CA HIS A 136 -13.63 11.26 -11.08
C HIS A 136 -14.49 11.52 -12.33
N GLY A 137 -15.78 11.82 -12.14
CA GLY A 137 -16.68 12.25 -13.21
C GLY A 137 -17.44 11.12 -13.91
N ASP A 138 -17.36 9.89 -13.41
CA ASP A 138 -18.26 8.82 -13.86
C ASP A 138 -19.72 9.18 -13.53
N LYS A 139 -20.63 8.87 -14.45
CA LYS A 139 -22.06 9.20 -14.35
C LYS A 139 -22.94 7.97 -14.20
N ARG A 140 -22.36 6.77 -14.21
CA ARG A 140 -23.10 5.50 -14.07
C ARG A 140 -23.69 5.38 -12.66
N GLY A 141 -24.97 5.03 -12.58
CA GLY A 141 -25.60 4.61 -11.33
C GLY A 141 -24.95 3.33 -10.78
N PHE A 142 -25.16 3.06 -9.49
CA PHE A 142 -24.48 1.96 -8.78
C PHE A 142 -24.70 0.60 -9.45
N ASP A 143 -25.94 0.26 -9.80
CA ASP A 143 -26.28 -1.06 -10.37
C ASP A 143 -25.53 -1.34 -11.69
N ARG A 144 -25.55 -0.36 -12.60
CA ARG A 144 -24.84 -0.46 -13.89
C ARG A 144 -23.33 -0.54 -13.69
N TRP A 145 -22.77 0.28 -12.79
CA TRP A 145 -21.34 0.22 -12.48
C TRP A 145 -20.96 -1.14 -11.86
N LEU A 146 -21.84 -1.70 -11.02
CA LEU A 146 -21.62 -2.99 -10.37
C LEU A 146 -21.64 -4.12 -11.40
N GLU A 147 -22.62 -4.15 -12.30
CA GLU A 147 -22.67 -5.13 -13.40
C GLU A 147 -21.41 -5.09 -14.26
N ASP A 148 -20.97 -3.88 -14.65
CA ASP A 148 -19.74 -3.69 -15.41
C ASP A 148 -18.51 -4.18 -14.62
N THR A 149 -18.45 -3.90 -13.31
CA THR A 149 -17.33 -4.25 -12.43
C THR A 149 -17.24 -5.75 -12.17
N LEU A 150 -18.38 -6.41 -11.95
CA LEU A 150 -18.45 -7.84 -11.71
C LEU A 150 -18.17 -8.66 -12.98
N ASN A 151 -18.28 -8.05 -14.16
CA ASN A 151 -17.80 -8.64 -15.40
C ASN A 151 -16.26 -8.52 -15.49
N PRO A 152 -15.48 -9.62 -15.36
CA PRO A 152 -14.03 -9.55 -15.22
C PRO A 152 -13.31 -8.90 -16.41
N LYS A 153 -13.96 -8.83 -17.58
CA LYS A 153 -13.42 -8.17 -18.78
C LYS A 153 -13.52 -6.64 -18.73
N GLY A 154 -14.36 -6.08 -17.86
CA GLY A 154 -14.71 -4.65 -17.84
C GLY A 154 -13.89 -3.78 -16.88
N HIS A 155 -13.34 -4.35 -15.79
CA HIS A 155 -12.71 -3.57 -14.72
C HIS A 155 -11.39 -4.21 -14.23
N GLU A 156 -10.40 -4.28 -15.13
CA GLU A 156 -9.09 -4.92 -14.87
C GLU A 156 -8.42 -4.35 -13.61
N TRP A 157 -8.41 -3.03 -13.42
CA TRP A 157 -7.77 -2.41 -12.27
C TRP A 157 -8.39 -2.83 -10.94
N TYR A 158 -9.73 -2.87 -10.85
CA TYR A 158 -10.44 -3.24 -9.63
C TYR A 158 -10.00 -4.61 -9.15
N TRP A 159 -10.10 -5.63 -10.01
CA TRP A 159 -9.74 -7.00 -9.64
C TRP A 159 -8.25 -7.16 -9.38
N LYS A 160 -7.40 -6.46 -10.14
CA LYS A 160 -5.94 -6.52 -10.00
C LYS A 160 -5.43 -6.00 -8.65
N VAL A 161 -6.19 -5.18 -7.93
CA VAL A 161 -5.80 -4.68 -6.61
C VAL A 161 -6.66 -5.21 -5.46
N HIS A 162 -7.88 -5.68 -5.74
CA HIS A 162 -8.86 -6.08 -4.72
C HIS A 162 -9.08 -7.59 -4.60
N ASP A 163 -8.71 -8.40 -5.60
CA ASP A 163 -8.72 -9.85 -5.45
C ASP A 163 -7.57 -10.26 -4.52
N VAL A 164 -7.90 -10.42 -3.23
CA VAL A 164 -6.95 -10.79 -2.18
C VAL A 164 -6.21 -12.08 -2.54
N GLY A 165 -6.93 -13.07 -3.10
CA GLY A 165 -6.35 -14.35 -3.47
C GLY A 165 -5.33 -14.20 -4.60
N ASP A 166 -5.65 -13.39 -5.61
CA ASP A 166 -4.74 -13.10 -6.71
C ASP A 166 -3.53 -12.27 -6.30
N VAL A 167 -3.73 -11.18 -5.56
CA VAL A 167 -2.64 -10.32 -5.09
C VAL A 167 -1.66 -11.13 -4.24
N LEU A 168 -2.14 -11.86 -3.24
CA LEU A 168 -1.28 -12.66 -2.37
C LEU A 168 -0.60 -13.81 -3.12
N ARG A 169 -1.25 -14.40 -4.13
CA ARG A 169 -0.62 -15.43 -4.98
C ARG A 169 0.53 -14.85 -5.80
N ARG A 170 0.38 -13.66 -6.39
CA ARG A 170 1.46 -12.99 -7.14
C ARG A 170 2.65 -12.68 -6.25
N TRP A 171 2.41 -12.13 -5.06
CA TRP A 171 3.47 -11.87 -4.07
C TRP A 171 4.09 -13.16 -3.52
N GLY A 172 3.28 -14.20 -3.32
CA GLY A 172 3.69 -15.53 -2.85
C GLY A 172 4.59 -16.32 -3.80
N THR A 173 4.79 -15.84 -5.04
CA THR A 173 5.74 -16.47 -5.98
C THR A 173 7.20 -16.37 -5.54
N VAL A 174 7.52 -15.38 -4.69
CA VAL A 174 8.89 -15.13 -4.19
C VAL A 174 8.95 -14.77 -2.71
N VAL A 175 7.83 -14.32 -2.12
CA VAL A 175 7.73 -14.05 -0.67
C VAL A 175 7.10 -15.27 0.01
N PRO A 176 7.74 -15.88 1.03
CA PRO A 176 7.16 -17.00 1.76
C PRO A 176 5.84 -16.65 2.45
N GLN A 177 4.96 -17.64 2.60
CA GLN A 177 3.61 -17.45 3.11
C GLN A 177 3.57 -16.83 4.51
N GLU A 178 4.51 -17.19 5.39
CA GLU A 178 4.66 -16.65 6.74
C GLU A 178 5.03 -15.15 6.78
N ARG A 179 5.42 -14.58 5.63
CA ARG A 179 5.72 -13.15 5.45
C ARG A 179 4.62 -12.39 4.69
N LEU A 180 3.51 -13.04 4.37
CA LEU A 180 2.31 -12.43 3.80
C LEU A 180 1.29 -12.15 4.92
N HIS A 181 1.08 -10.87 5.23
CA HIS A 181 0.23 -10.41 6.33
C HIS A 181 -1.09 -9.86 5.80
N LEU A 182 -2.19 -10.56 6.07
CA LEU A 182 -3.54 -10.09 5.79
C LEU A 182 -4.10 -9.36 7.01
N VAL A 183 -4.34 -8.06 6.88
CA VAL A 183 -4.89 -7.20 7.93
C VAL A 183 -6.32 -6.83 7.56
N THR A 184 -7.25 -6.91 8.51
CA THR A 184 -8.63 -6.46 8.25
C THR A 184 -8.80 -4.98 8.60
N LEU A 185 -9.51 -4.24 7.76
CA LEU A 185 -9.98 -2.90 8.07
C LEU A 185 -10.98 -2.99 9.25
N PRO A 186 -10.83 -2.15 10.30
CA PRO A 186 -11.81 -2.07 11.37
C PRO A 186 -13.21 -1.73 10.85
N ARG A 187 -14.25 -2.30 11.47
CA ARG A 187 -15.64 -1.94 11.15
C ARG A 187 -15.91 -0.49 11.57
N ARG A 188 -16.90 0.13 10.94
CA ARG A 188 -17.39 1.46 11.38
C ARG A 188 -17.73 1.44 12.87
N GLY A 189 -17.38 2.52 13.57
CA GLY A 189 -17.56 2.64 15.02
C GLY A 189 -16.53 1.91 15.88
N SER A 190 -15.55 1.20 15.29
CA SER A 190 -14.39 0.69 16.02
C SER A 190 -13.48 1.83 16.48
N ASP A 191 -12.55 1.51 17.38
CA ASP A 191 -11.44 2.40 17.73
C ASP A 191 -10.73 2.91 16.45
N PRO A 192 -10.62 4.24 16.25
CA PRO A 192 -10.00 4.84 15.06
C PRO A 192 -8.52 4.46 14.90
N GLU A 193 -7.84 4.05 15.97
CA GLU A 193 -6.43 3.67 15.95
C GLU A 193 -6.22 2.17 15.71
N LEU A 194 -7.30 1.37 15.69
CA LEU A 194 -7.20 -0.09 15.60
C LEU A 194 -6.49 -0.57 14.33
N LEU A 195 -6.64 0.14 13.21
CA LEU A 195 -5.91 -0.20 11.98
C LEU A 195 -4.40 0.02 12.17
N TRP A 196 -4.01 1.12 12.79
CA TRP A 196 -2.61 1.40 13.10
C TRP A 196 -2.04 0.37 14.08
N GLN A 197 -2.76 0.06 15.16
CA GLN A 197 -2.39 -0.97 16.13
C GLN A 197 -2.13 -2.33 15.46
N ARG A 198 -3.00 -2.75 14.53
CA ARG A 198 -2.83 -3.99 13.75
C ARG A 198 -1.57 -3.97 12.90
N VAL A 199 -1.27 -2.85 12.24
CA VAL A 199 -0.05 -2.72 11.43
C VAL A 199 1.20 -2.68 12.31
N CYS A 200 1.17 -2.01 13.46
CA CYS A 200 2.25 -2.02 14.44
C CYS A 200 2.56 -3.42 14.96
N SER A 201 1.53 -4.24 15.19
CA SER A 201 1.71 -5.64 15.57
C SER A 201 2.48 -6.43 14.52
N VAL A 202 2.26 -6.16 13.23
CA VAL A 202 3.01 -6.80 12.13
C VAL A 202 4.45 -6.29 12.05
N LEU A 203 4.64 -4.99 12.29
CA LEU A 203 5.95 -4.34 12.33
C LEU A 203 6.78 -4.70 13.57
N GLY A 204 6.16 -5.27 14.62
CA GLY A 204 6.82 -5.55 15.89
C GLY A 204 7.17 -4.31 16.70
N ILE A 205 6.37 -3.23 16.60
CA ILE A 205 6.60 -1.96 17.31
C ILE A 205 5.40 -1.60 18.20
N SER A 206 5.63 -0.80 19.26
CA SER A 206 4.53 -0.20 20.02
C SER A 206 3.73 0.77 19.13
N PRO A 207 2.38 0.80 19.25
CA PRO A 207 1.53 1.74 18.54
C PRO A 207 1.47 3.14 19.17
N ASP A 208 1.96 3.33 20.40
CA ASP A 208 1.71 4.50 21.24
C ASP A 208 2.44 5.76 20.75
N ASN A 209 2.11 6.94 21.30
CA ASN A 209 2.83 8.20 21.07
C ASN A 209 3.02 8.57 19.58
N VAL A 210 2.03 8.28 18.74
CA VAL A 210 1.99 8.72 17.35
C VAL A 210 0.86 9.72 17.13
N THR A 211 1.08 10.68 16.25
CA THR A 211 0.02 11.55 15.73
C THR A 211 -0.87 10.74 14.79
N THR A 212 -2.08 10.42 15.22
CA THR A 212 -3.12 9.80 14.39
C THR A 212 -4.06 10.83 13.74
N GLU A 213 -3.88 12.12 14.06
CA GLU A 213 -4.61 13.23 13.45
C GLU A 213 -4.20 13.43 11.97
N GLY A 214 -4.81 12.63 11.11
CA GLY A 214 -4.76 12.78 9.66
C GLY A 214 -6.13 12.48 9.10
N ARG A 215 -6.80 13.52 8.55
CA ARG A 215 -8.15 13.53 7.95
C ARG A 215 -8.92 12.22 8.21
N ALA A 216 -9.74 12.20 9.25
CA ALA A 216 -10.82 11.22 9.36
C ALA A 216 -11.49 11.14 7.99
N ASN A 217 -11.26 10.03 7.27
CA ASN A 217 -11.72 9.90 5.92
C ASN A 217 -13.24 9.93 6.00
N VAL A 218 -13.85 11.01 5.53
CA VAL A 218 -15.32 11.18 5.55
C VAL A 218 -16.00 10.09 4.71
N SER A 219 -15.24 9.35 3.89
CA SER A 219 -15.62 8.12 3.18
C SER A 219 -15.63 6.85 4.04
N LEU A 220 -15.37 6.97 5.35
CA LEU A 220 -15.79 5.96 6.34
C LEU A 220 -17.28 6.09 6.70
N GLY A 221 -17.97 7.09 6.14
CA GLY A 221 -19.44 7.23 6.11
C GLY A 221 -20.10 6.52 4.94
#